data_AF-A0A958UTG2-F1
#
_entry.id   AF-A0A958UTG2-F1
#
_cell.length_a   1.000
_cell.length_b   1.000
_cell.length_c   1.000
_cell.angle_alpha   90.00
_cell.angle_beta   90.00
_cell.angle_gamma   90.00
#
_symmetry.space_group_name_H-M   'P 1'
#
loop_
_entity.id
_entity.type
_entity.pdbx_description
1 polymer ?
#
loop_
_entity_poly.entity_id
_entity_poly.type
_entity_poly.pdbx_seq_one_letter_code
_entity_poly.pdbx_strand_id
1 'polypeptide(L)'
;MTFAEQILEGIPEVLPPIKPYDKTINHAPKRKDILTSEEKKLALQNALRYFDKKHHVELWAEFKEELETYGRIYMYRLRPDYKMYARPIDEYPAKSKQAAAIMLMIQNNLDYAVAQHPHELITYGGNGAVFQNWAQYRLTMKYLAEMTNEQTLV
;
A
#
# COMPACT_ATOMS: atom_id res chain seq x y z
N MET A 1 -12.66 6.56 -10.95
CA MET A 1 -12.41 7.46 -9.81
C MET A 1 -11.28 8.41 -10.14
N THR A 2 -11.41 9.67 -9.77
CA THR A 2 -10.36 10.69 -9.86
C THR A 2 -9.21 10.38 -8.88
N PHE A 3 -8.10 11.11 -8.99
CA PHE A 3 -6.99 11.01 -8.02
C PHE A 3 -7.47 11.29 -6.60
N ALA A 4 -8.21 12.39 -6.40
CA ALA A 4 -8.72 12.80 -5.10
C ALA A 4 -9.69 11.77 -4.50
N GLU A 5 -10.60 11.22 -5.30
CA GLU A 5 -11.52 10.17 -4.87
C GLU A 5 -10.79 8.91 -4.38
N GLN A 6 -9.76 8.47 -5.10
CA GLN A 6 -8.98 7.29 -4.69
C GLN A 6 -8.17 7.53 -3.41
N ILE A 7 -7.69 8.76 -3.17
CA ILE A 7 -6.99 9.12 -1.92
C ILE A 7 -7.95 9.08 -0.72
N LEU A 8 -9.13 9.68 -0.87
CA LEU A 8 -10.12 9.79 0.21
C LEU A 8 -10.83 8.46 0.53
N GLU A 9 -10.88 7.53 -0.42
CA GLU A 9 -11.51 6.23 -0.24
C GLU A 9 -10.89 5.43 0.92
N GLY A 10 -9.55 5.37 0.99
CA GLY A 10 -8.85 4.48 1.90
C GLY A 10 -9.03 3.02 1.45
N ILE A 11 -9.48 2.13 2.34
CA ILE A 11 -9.77 0.74 1.95
C ILE A 11 -11.11 0.71 1.19
N PRO A 12 -11.13 0.28 -0.09
CA PRO A 12 -12.36 0.21 -0.88
C PRO A 12 -13.40 -0.72 -0.24
N GLU A 13 -14.65 -0.31 -0.24
CA GLU A 13 -15.73 -1.16 0.28
C GLU A 13 -15.98 -2.38 -0.62
N VAL A 14 -15.86 -2.19 -1.94
CA VAL A 14 -15.85 -3.27 -2.93
C VAL A 14 -14.39 -3.54 -3.30
N LEU A 15 -13.95 -4.79 -3.16
CA LEU A 15 -12.59 -5.16 -3.50
C LEU A 15 -12.32 -4.87 -4.99
N PRO A 16 -11.25 -4.11 -5.31
CA PRO A 16 -10.90 -3.89 -6.71
C PRO A 16 -10.44 -5.20 -7.35
N PRO A 17 -10.42 -5.31 -8.68
CA PRO A 17 -9.93 -6.52 -9.34
C PRO A 17 -8.45 -6.77 -9.02
N ILE A 18 -8.04 -8.04 -9.07
CA ILE A 18 -6.64 -8.45 -8.92
C ILE A 18 -5.78 -7.68 -9.94
N LYS A 19 -4.64 -7.16 -9.48
CA LYS A 19 -3.67 -6.50 -10.36
C LYS A 19 -2.78 -7.54 -11.03
N PRO A 20 -2.64 -7.50 -12.38
CA PRO A 20 -1.70 -8.39 -13.05
C PRO A 20 -0.26 -8.07 -12.66
N TYR A 21 0.59 -9.09 -12.66
CA TYR A 21 2.02 -8.95 -12.41
C TYR A 21 2.71 -8.27 -13.59
N ASP A 22 3.42 -7.17 -13.34
CA ASP A 22 4.04 -6.34 -14.37
C ASP A 22 5.50 -6.73 -14.61
N LYS A 23 5.75 -7.49 -15.68
CA LYS A 23 7.09 -7.97 -16.02
C LYS A 23 8.04 -6.86 -16.53
N THR A 24 7.53 -5.66 -16.75
CA THR A 24 8.32 -4.55 -17.33
C THR A 24 9.07 -3.75 -16.28
N ILE A 25 8.75 -3.92 -15.01
CA ILE A 25 9.40 -3.22 -13.89
C ILE A 25 10.26 -4.17 -13.07
N ASN A 26 11.18 -3.59 -12.30
CA ASN A 26 12.01 -4.33 -11.36
C ASN A 26 11.20 -4.67 -10.09
N HIS A 27 11.08 -5.96 -9.80
CA HIS A 27 10.37 -6.46 -8.62
C HIS A 27 11.33 -6.93 -7.53
N ALA A 28 10.89 -6.82 -6.27
CA ALA A 28 11.69 -7.27 -5.14
C ALA A 28 11.93 -8.79 -5.20
N PRO A 29 13.13 -9.28 -4.86
CA PRO A 29 13.39 -10.71 -4.80
C PRO A 29 12.53 -11.37 -3.72
N LYS A 30 12.17 -12.64 -3.94
CA LYS A 30 11.45 -13.45 -2.95
C LYS A 30 12.21 -13.45 -1.61
N ARG A 31 11.51 -13.13 -0.51
CA ARG A 31 12.07 -13.25 0.83
C ARG A 31 12.21 -14.71 1.25
N LYS A 32 13.24 -15.00 2.04
CA LYS A 32 13.46 -16.34 2.60
C LYS A 32 12.24 -16.75 3.41
N ASP A 33 11.75 -17.96 3.16
CA ASP A 33 10.68 -18.56 3.94
C ASP A 33 11.24 -19.08 5.27
N ILE A 34 11.23 -18.21 6.27
CA ILE A 34 11.76 -18.50 7.61
C ILE A 34 10.65 -18.64 8.66
N LEU A 35 9.39 -18.42 8.27
CA LEU A 35 8.25 -18.44 9.18
C LEU A 35 7.79 -19.87 9.43
N THR A 36 7.55 -20.18 10.69
CA THR A 36 6.84 -21.39 11.11
C THR A 36 5.37 -21.36 10.66
N SER A 37 4.70 -22.52 10.71
CA SER A 37 3.27 -22.60 10.36
C SER A 37 2.39 -21.68 11.20
N GLU A 38 2.67 -21.55 12.51
CA GLU A 38 1.94 -20.64 13.40
C GLU A 38 2.22 -19.18 13.08
N GLU A 39 3.46 -18.81 12.75
CA GLU A 39 3.79 -17.45 12.33
C GLU A 39 3.18 -17.08 10.98
N LYS A 40 3.10 -18.02 10.04
CA LYS A 40 2.38 -17.82 8.76
C LYS A 40 0.89 -17.57 9.02
N LYS A 41 0.27 -18.35 9.89
CA LYS A 41 -1.12 -18.15 10.30
C LYS A 41 -1.33 -16.78 10.95
N LEU A 42 -0.43 -16.38 11.86
CA LEU A 42 -0.46 -15.07 12.48
C LEU A 42 -0.26 -13.94 11.45
N ALA A 43 0.63 -14.10 10.48
CA ALA A 43 0.85 -13.13 9.41
C ALA A 43 -0.42 -12.90 8.57
N LEU A 44 -1.13 -13.99 8.23
CA LEU A 44 -2.40 -13.90 7.50
C LEU A 44 -3.50 -13.23 8.34
N GLN A 45 -3.64 -13.60 9.60
CA GLN A 45 -4.56 -12.92 10.53
C GLN A 45 -4.22 -11.43 10.64
N ASN A 46 -2.94 -11.09 10.73
CA ASN A 46 -2.47 -9.73 10.84
C ASN A 46 -2.81 -8.89 9.60
N ALA A 47 -2.69 -9.48 8.41
CA ALA A 47 -3.05 -8.87 7.14
C ALA A 47 -4.56 -8.67 6.99
N LEU A 48 -5.37 -9.59 7.50
CA LEU A 48 -6.84 -9.49 7.42
C LEU A 48 -7.44 -8.40 8.32
N ARG A 49 -6.70 -7.89 9.32
CA ARG A 49 -7.18 -6.83 10.23
C ARG A 49 -7.58 -5.53 9.54
N TYR A 50 -7.05 -5.27 8.34
CA TYR A 50 -7.38 -4.07 7.55
C TYR A 50 -8.75 -4.14 6.87
N PHE A 51 -9.41 -5.30 6.86
CA PHE A 51 -10.56 -5.58 6.01
C PHE A 51 -11.76 -6.06 6.81
N ASP A 52 -12.96 -5.72 6.33
CA ASP A 52 -14.20 -6.27 6.84
C ASP A 52 -14.24 -7.80 6.67
N LYS A 53 -14.89 -8.49 7.61
CA LYS A 53 -14.99 -9.95 7.63
C LYS A 53 -15.62 -10.54 6.37
N LYS A 54 -16.51 -9.79 5.69
CA LYS A 54 -17.12 -10.22 4.41
C LYS A 54 -16.08 -10.52 3.33
N HIS A 55 -14.93 -9.86 3.39
CA HIS A 55 -13.84 -10.00 2.43
C HIS A 55 -12.81 -11.07 2.82
N HIS A 56 -12.87 -11.60 4.05
CA HIS A 56 -11.81 -12.46 4.58
C HIS A 56 -11.64 -13.76 3.80
N VAL A 57 -12.73 -14.35 3.28
CA VAL A 57 -12.66 -15.61 2.53
C VAL A 57 -11.87 -15.43 1.22
N GLU A 58 -12.15 -14.36 0.47
CA GLU A 58 -11.44 -14.06 -0.78
C GLU A 58 -9.99 -13.65 -0.51
N LEU A 59 -9.78 -12.72 0.43
CA LEU A 59 -8.45 -12.19 0.72
C LEU A 59 -7.53 -13.21 1.42
N TRP A 60 -8.09 -14.18 2.14
CA TRP A 60 -7.28 -15.23 2.75
C TRP A 60 -6.51 -16.03 1.71
N ALA A 61 -7.18 -16.44 0.63
CA ALA A 61 -6.54 -17.22 -0.44
C ALA A 61 -5.44 -16.38 -1.12
N GLU A 62 -5.74 -15.13 -1.43
CA GLU A 62 -4.80 -14.20 -2.07
C GLU A 62 -3.58 -13.90 -1.19
N PHE A 63 -3.78 -13.57 0.09
CA PHE A 63 -2.67 -13.27 0.99
C PHE A 63 -1.80 -14.48 1.30
N LYS A 64 -2.40 -15.67 1.32
CA LYS A 64 -1.64 -16.93 1.43
C LYS A 64 -0.75 -17.13 0.20
N GLU A 65 -1.30 -16.93 -1.00
CA GLU A 65 -0.54 -17.04 -2.25
C GLU A 65 0.59 -16.00 -2.31
N GLU A 66 0.34 -14.75 -1.90
CA GLU A 66 1.38 -13.73 -1.85
C GLU A 66 2.50 -14.12 -0.87
N LEU A 67 2.14 -14.60 0.33
CA LEU A 67 3.11 -15.03 1.33
C LEU A 67 3.97 -16.19 0.83
N GLU A 68 3.39 -17.17 0.16
CA GLU A 68 4.12 -18.33 -0.40
C GLU A 68 4.99 -17.95 -1.61
N THR A 69 4.49 -17.05 -2.46
CA THR A 69 5.15 -16.65 -3.71
C THR A 69 6.28 -15.67 -3.44
N TYR A 70 6.04 -14.64 -2.63
CA TYR A 70 6.95 -13.52 -2.43
C TYR A 70 7.63 -13.52 -1.05
N GLY A 71 7.16 -14.35 -0.11
CA GLY A 71 7.61 -14.31 1.29
C GLY A 71 7.09 -13.08 2.04
N ARG A 72 6.09 -12.38 1.49
CA ARG A 72 5.49 -11.17 2.06
C ARG A 72 4.09 -10.95 1.48
N ILE A 73 3.21 -10.36 2.28
CA ILE A 73 1.86 -9.95 1.90
C ILE A 73 1.89 -8.46 1.57
N TYR A 74 1.90 -8.11 0.29
CA TYR A 74 1.93 -6.74 -0.22
C TYR A 74 0.52 -6.18 -0.44
N MET A 75 -0.48 -7.04 -0.62
CA MET A 75 -1.85 -6.69 -0.95
C MET A 75 -1.93 -5.98 -2.31
N TYR A 76 -1.34 -6.56 -3.36
CA TYR A 76 -1.16 -5.91 -4.67
C TYR A 76 -2.47 -5.39 -5.26
N ARG A 77 -3.58 -6.07 -4.99
CA ARG A 77 -4.94 -5.64 -5.36
C ARG A 77 -5.24 -4.20 -4.98
N LEU A 78 -4.74 -3.73 -3.83
CA LEU A 78 -5.00 -2.39 -3.31
C LEU A 78 -4.11 -1.29 -3.90
N ARG A 79 -3.11 -1.62 -4.73
CA ARG A 79 -2.28 -0.61 -5.41
C ARG A 79 -3.19 0.34 -6.22
N PRO A 80 -3.08 1.66 -6.03
CA PRO A 80 -3.92 2.62 -6.75
C PRO A 80 -3.65 2.64 -8.25
N ASP A 81 -4.63 3.11 -9.02
CA ASP A 81 -4.55 3.15 -10.50
C ASP A 81 -4.00 4.46 -11.05
N TYR A 82 -3.89 5.50 -10.23
CA TYR A 82 -3.23 6.73 -10.66
C TYR A 82 -1.72 6.54 -10.78
N LYS A 83 -1.10 7.33 -11.65
CA LYS A 83 0.36 7.39 -11.76
C LYS A 83 0.96 7.85 -10.42
N MET A 84 1.92 7.09 -9.91
CA MET A 84 2.65 7.36 -8.67
C MET A 84 3.79 8.33 -8.95
N TYR A 85 3.67 9.57 -8.48
CA TYR A 85 4.70 10.61 -8.55
C TYR A 85 4.34 11.75 -7.59
N ALA A 86 5.31 12.61 -7.27
CA ALA A 86 5.08 13.83 -6.51
C ALA A 86 4.32 14.88 -7.34
N ARG A 87 3.06 15.12 -7.00
CA ARG A 87 2.19 16.10 -7.67
C ARG A 87 2.42 17.52 -7.12
N PRO A 88 2.00 18.57 -7.83
CA PRO A 88 1.79 19.88 -7.24
C PRO A 88 1.00 19.77 -5.93
N ILE A 89 1.43 20.50 -4.90
CA ILE A 89 0.88 20.36 -3.54
C ILE A 89 -0.64 20.64 -3.48
N ASP A 90 -1.14 21.50 -4.35
CA ASP A 90 -2.55 21.89 -4.41
C ASP A 90 -3.45 20.84 -5.11
N GLU A 91 -2.88 19.80 -5.73
CA GLU A 91 -3.66 18.66 -6.27
C GLU A 91 -4.06 17.64 -5.20
N TYR A 92 -3.43 17.68 -4.01
CA TYR A 92 -3.76 16.76 -2.93
C TYR A 92 -5.04 17.21 -2.21
N PRO A 93 -6.02 16.32 -1.98
CA PRO A 93 -7.30 16.67 -1.36
C PRO A 93 -7.19 16.81 0.18
N ALA A 94 -6.19 17.55 0.66
CA ALA A 94 -5.88 17.68 2.08
C ALA A 94 -6.55 18.90 2.71
N LYS A 95 -6.99 18.76 3.97
CA LYS A 95 -7.38 19.91 4.80
C LYS A 95 -6.16 20.67 5.36
N SER A 96 -5.06 19.97 5.60
CA SER A 96 -3.79 20.52 6.09
C SER A 96 -2.75 20.57 4.96
N LYS A 97 -2.12 21.73 4.77
CA LYS A 97 -1.03 21.89 3.78
C LYS A 97 0.21 21.09 4.18
N GLN A 98 0.45 20.93 5.48
CA GLN A 98 1.52 20.11 6.02
C GLN A 98 1.27 18.62 5.71
N ALA A 99 0.02 18.16 5.87
CA ALA A 99 -0.33 16.79 5.51
C ALA A 99 -0.24 16.55 3.99
N ALA A 100 -0.61 17.54 3.15
CA ALA A 100 -0.37 17.50 1.71
C ALA A 100 1.11 17.33 1.36
N ALA A 101 2.00 18.08 2.03
CA ALA A 101 3.44 17.94 1.84
C ALA A 101 3.94 16.53 2.22
N ILE A 102 3.41 15.92 3.27
CA ILE A 102 3.74 14.53 3.64
C ILE A 102 3.28 13.55 2.54
N MET A 103 2.04 13.69 2.04
CA MET A 103 1.53 12.88 0.93
C MET A 103 2.40 12.99 -0.33
N LEU A 104 2.85 14.20 -0.65
CA LEU A 104 3.78 14.47 -1.74
C LEU A 104 5.08 13.69 -1.55
N MET A 105 5.71 13.80 -0.38
CA MET A 105 6.96 13.11 -0.08
C MET A 105 6.81 11.58 -0.09
N ILE A 106 5.68 11.07 0.39
CA ILE A 106 5.36 9.63 0.30
C ILE A 106 5.31 9.18 -1.16
N GLN A 107 4.60 9.91 -2.02
CA GLN A 107 4.49 9.54 -3.44
C GLN A 107 5.80 9.71 -4.19
N ASN A 108 6.66 10.66 -3.80
CA ASN A 108 8.02 10.76 -4.32
C ASN A 108 8.83 9.48 -4.04
N ASN A 109 8.77 8.96 -2.82
CA ASN A 109 9.48 7.73 -2.45
C ASN A 109 8.97 6.48 -3.19
N LEU A 110 7.73 6.52 -3.70
CA LEU A 110 7.08 5.42 -4.43
C LEU A 110 7.02 5.66 -5.95
N ASP A 111 7.55 6.77 -6.44
CA ASP A 111 7.64 7.07 -7.86
C ASP A 111 8.48 6.00 -8.56
N TYR A 112 8.07 5.56 -9.75
CA TYR A 112 8.75 4.51 -10.52
C TYR A 112 10.13 4.97 -11.00
N ALA A 113 10.35 6.28 -11.10
CA ALA A 113 11.66 6.86 -11.41
C ALA A 113 12.60 6.90 -10.19
N VAL A 114 12.08 6.74 -8.97
CA VAL A 114 12.84 6.88 -7.72
C VAL A 114 12.97 5.54 -6.99
N ALA A 115 11.89 4.78 -6.90
CA ALA A 115 11.79 3.57 -6.13
C ALA A 115 12.46 2.38 -6.82
N GLN A 116 13.28 1.63 -6.08
CA GLN A 116 13.93 0.41 -6.57
C GLN A 116 12.92 -0.68 -6.94
N HIS A 117 11.87 -0.86 -6.12
CA HIS A 117 10.78 -1.80 -6.34
C HIS A 117 9.42 -1.13 -6.04
N PRO A 118 8.87 -0.35 -6.99
CA PRO A 118 7.71 0.51 -6.72
C PRO A 118 6.46 -0.27 -6.31
N HIS A 119 6.22 -1.45 -6.88
CA HIS A 119 5.05 -2.27 -6.53
C HIS A 119 5.17 -2.92 -5.14
N GLU A 120 6.39 -3.09 -4.64
CA GLU A 120 6.68 -3.68 -3.33
C GLU A 120 6.93 -2.62 -2.24
N LEU A 121 6.68 -1.35 -2.56
CA LEU A 121 6.80 -0.20 -1.66
C LEU A 121 8.23 0.03 -1.16
N ILE A 122 9.26 -0.37 -1.93
CA ILE A 122 10.67 -0.27 -1.54
C ILE A 122 11.38 0.79 -2.37
N THR A 123 11.95 1.78 -1.68
CA THR A 123 12.65 2.89 -2.35
C THR A 123 14.11 2.56 -2.62
N TYR A 124 14.84 2.02 -1.64
CA TYR A 124 16.27 1.70 -1.81
C TYR A 124 16.74 0.58 -0.87
N GLY A 125 17.97 0.11 -1.09
CA GLY A 125 18.65 -0.88 -0.24
C GLY A 125 18.05 -2.28 -0.30
N GLY A 126 17.22 -2.58 -1.29
CA GLY A 126 16.54 -3.87 -1.49
C GLY A 126 15.44 -4.18 -0.46
N ASN A 127 15.42 -3.52 0.71
CA ASN A 127 14.42 -3.73 1.76
C ASN A 127 13.95 -2.45 2.49
N GLY A 128 14.46 -1.27 2.12
CA GLY A 128 14.05 0.02 2.67
C GLY A 128 12.65 0.40 2.18
N ALA A 129 11.63 -0.12 2.88
CA ALA A 129 10.24 0.01 2.50
C ALA A 129 9.57 1.24 3.13
N VAL A 130 8.70 1.92 2.37
CA VAL A 130 7.87 3.04 2.83
C VAL A 130 6.71 2.51 3.68
N PHE A 131 6.05 1.45 3.21
CA PHE A 131 4.96 0.77 3.91
C PHE A 131 5.15 -0.74 3.88
N GLN A 132 4.46 -1.46 4.76
CA GLN A 132 4.52 -2.92 4.74
C GLN A 132 3.66 -3.53 3.65
N ASN A 133 2.54 -2.87 3.30
CA ASN A 133 1.56 -3.31 2.31
C ASN A 133 0.74 -2.11 1.80
N TRP A 134 -0.02 -2.32 0.73
CA TRP A 134 -0.82 -1.27 0.10
C TRP A 134 -2.03 -0.82 0.93
N ALA A 135 -2.53 -1.64 1.87
CA ALA A 135 -3.58 -1.19 2.79
C ALA A 135 -3.10 -0.04 3.69
N GLN A 136 -1.88 -0.15 4.23
CA GLN A 136 -1.26 0.92 5.02
C GLN A 136 -1.11 2.20 4.19
N TYR A 137 -0.61 2.09 2.95
CA TYR A 137 -0.55 3.23 2.04
C TYR A 137 -1.92 3.92 1.91
N ARG A 138 -2.97 3.17 1.54
CA ARG A 138 -4.31 3.75 1.32
C ARG A 138 -4.86 4.43 2.57
N LEU A 139 -4.74 3.79 3.73
CA LEU A 139 -5.20 4.38 5.00
C LEU A 139 -4.41 5.62 5.39
N THR A 140 -3.08 5.58 5.28
CA THR A 140 -2.23 6.75 5.56
C THR A 140 -2.59 7.92 4.65
N MET A 141 -2.75 7.69 3.34
CA MET A 141 -3.13 8.75 2.41
C MET A 141 -4.51 9.33 2.73
N LYS A 142 -5.49 8.48 3.08
CA LYS A 142 -6.82 8.93 3.52
C LYS A 142 -6.74 9.79 4.78
N TYR A 143 -6.05 9.31 5.82
CA TYR A 143 -5.93 10.04 7.07
C TYR A 143 -5.19 11.36 6.92
N LEU A 144 -4.12 11.41 6.12
CA LEU A 144 -3.44 12.66 5.78
C LEU A 144 -4.34 13.63 5.00
N ALA A 145 -5.21 13.14 4.12
CA ALA A 145 -6.17 13.98 3.43
C ALA A 145 -7.23 14.57 4.38
N GLU A 146 -7.70 13.78 5.35
CA GLU A 146 -8.80 14.15 6.24
C GLU A 146 -8.39 14.93 7.49
N MET A 147 -7.14 14.79 7.93
CA MET A 147 -6.67 15.34 9.21
C MET A 147 -6.54 16.87 9.20
N THR A 148 -6.72 17.46 10.38
CA THR A 148 -6.49 18.90 10.61
C THR A 148 -5.09 19.14 11.18
N ASN A 149 -4.75 20.41 11.44
CA ASN A 149 -3.45 20.80 11.99
C ASN A 149 -3.30 20.45 13.49
N GLU A 150 -4.38 20.02 14.14
CA GLU A 150 -4.47 19.70 15.57
C GLU A 150 -4.43 18.18 15.82
N GLN A 151 -4.22 17.37 14.78
CA GLN A 151 -4.17 15.91 14.85
C GLN A 151 -2.77 15.39 14.52
N THR A 152 -2.44 14.21 15.04
CA THR A 152 -1.20 13.49 14.72
C THR A 152 -1.56 12.08 14.26
N LEU A 153 -1.01 11.65 13.12
CA LEU A 153 -1.10 10.28 12.64
C LEU A 153 0.06 9.45 13.21
N VAL A 154 -0.25 8.29 13.80
CA VAL A 154 0.71 7.34 14.42
C VAL A 154 0.54 5.96 13.82
#